data_AF-X0RSA1-F1
#
_entry.id   AF-X0RSA1-F1
#
_cell.length_a   1.000
_cell.length_b   1.000
_cell.length_c   1.000
_cell.angle_alpha   90.00
_cell.angle_beta   90.00
_cell.angle_gamma   90.00
#
_symmetry.space_group_name_H-M   'P 1'
#
loop_
_entity.id
_entity.type
_entity.pdbx_description
1 polymer ?
#
loop_
_entity_poly.entity_id
_entity_poly.type
_entity_poly.pdbx_seq_one_letter_code
_entity_poly.pdbx_strand_id
1 'polypeptide(L)' 'EKAIQEQKKGKTIVMLLRVDTSTKWYAKLVEAKAKIFWFNGRLRFANNQPANFASMLIVLTGIEE' A
#
# COMPACT_ATOMS: atom_id res chain seq x y z
N GLU A 1 -0.56 5.92 10.59
CA GLU A 1 -1.26 7.12 10.09
C GLU A 1 -0.37 8.10 9.35
N LYS A 2 0.92 8.22 9.69
CA LYS A 2 1.90 9.09 9.02
C LYS A 2 1.81 9.16 7.50
N ALA A 3 1.67 8.02 6.80
CA ALA A 3 1.55 7.98 5.34
C ALA A 3 0.38 8.85 4.79
N ILE A 4 -0.80 8.76 5.42
CA ILE A 4 -1.97 9.55 5.01
C ILE A 4 -1.76 11.04 5.35
N GLN A 5 -1.15 11.34 6.50
CA GLN A 5 -0.84 12.72 6.88
C GLN A 5 0.16 13.39 5.92
N GLU A 6 1.18 12.66 5.49
CA GLU A 6 2.16 13.19 4.52
C GLU A 6 1.55 13.32 3.13
N GLN A 7 0.63 12.44 2.74
CA GLN A 7 -0.11 12.59 1.48
C GLN A 7 -0.96 13.86 1.45
N LYS A 8 -1.59 14.22 2.57
CA LYS A 8 -2.30 15.51 2.70
C LYS A 8 -1.39 16.74 2.56
N LYS A 9 -0.08 16.59 2.72
CA LYS A 9 0.91 17.65 2.45
C LYS A 9 1.37 17.69 0.99
N GLY A 10 0.59 17.13 0.07
CA GLY A 10 0.90 17.06 -1.35
C GLY A 10 1.91 15.98 -1.75
N LYS A 11 2.38 15.12 -0.83
CA LYS A 11 3.37 14.09 -1.17
C LYS A 11 2.70 12.87 -1.79
N THR A 12 3.28 12.33 -2.85
CA THR A 12 2.90 11.00 -3.32
C THR A 12 3.59 9.94 -2.47
N ILE A 13 2.80 9.07 -1.85
CA ILE A 13 3.28 8.01 -0.96
C ILE A 13 3.04 6.66 -1.63
N VAL A 14 4.11 5.87 -1.73
CA VAL A 14 4.07 4.51 -2.28
C VAL A 14 4.52 3.54 -1.18
N MET A 15 3.74 2.49 -0.95
CA MET A 15 4.02 1.50 0.09
C MET A 15 3.81 0.08 -0.45
N LEU A 16 4.71 -0.82 -0.09
CA LEU A 16 4.52 -2.26 -0.28
C LEU A 16 4.11 -2.88 1.07
N LEU A 17 2.90 -3.43 1.14
CA LEU A 17 2.33 -3.99 2.37
C LEU A 17 1.98 -5.47 2.18
N ARG A 18 1.85 -6.19 3.29
CA ARG A 18 1.20 -7.51 3.30
C ARG A 18 -0.27 -7.35 2.96
N VAL A 19 -0.83 -8.29 2.18
CA VAL A 19 -2.26 -8.43 1.99
C VAL A 19 -2.91 -8.82 3.32
N ASP A 20 -3.59 -7.88 3.94
CA ASP A 20 -4.36 -8.11 5.16
C ASP A 20 -5.54 -7.12 5.24
N THR A 21 -6.63 -7.51 4.60
CA THR A 21 -7.86 -6.71 4.47
C THR A 21 -8.66 -6.63 5.76
N SER A 22 -8.33 -7.46 6.76
CA SER A 22 -8.99 -7.48 8.06
C SER A 22 -8.55 -6.33 8.99
N THR A 23 -7.43 -5.68 8.66
CA THR A 23 -6.84 -4.68 9.54
C THR A 23 -7.58 -3.35 9.47
N LYS A 24 -7.68 -2.65 10.62
CA LYS A 24 -8.13 -1.25 10.66
C LYS A 24 -7.33 -0.34 9.73
N TRP A 25 -6.07 -0.69 9.47
CA TRP A 25 -5.21 0.06 8.56
C TRP A 25 -5.68 -0.04 7.11
N TYR A 26 -6.12 -1.23 6.66
CA TYR A 26 -6.69 -1.41 5.33
C TYR A 26 -7.94 -0.53 5.14
N ALA A 27 -8.86 -0.52 6.10
CA ALA A 27 -10.04 0.34 6.05
C ALA A 27 -9.69 1.83 5.90
N LYS A 28 -8.71 2.32 6.67
CA LYS A 28 -8.22 3.71 6.58
C LYS A 28 -7.61 4.04 5.22
N LEU A 29 -6.94 3.09 4.56
CA LEU A 29 -6.40 3.29 3.21
C LEU A 29 -7.50 3.38 2.15
N VAL A 30 -8.57 2.59 2.31
CA VAL A 30 -9.76 2.66 1.45
C VAL A 30 -10.47 4.00 1.64
N GLU A 31 -10.68 4.44 2.88
CA GLU A 31 -11.25 5.75 3.20
C GLU A 31 -10.42 6.91 2.63
N ALA A 32 -9.09 6.78 2.65
CA ALA A 32 -8.17 7.74 2.04
C ALA A 32 -8.10 7.64 0.50
N LYS A 33 -8.97 6.85 -0.14
CA LYS A 33 -9.02 6.64 -1.60
C LYS A 33 -7.69 6.20 -2.20
N ALA A 34 -6.92 5.39 -1.47
CA ALA A 34 -5.67 4.86 -1.97
C ALA A 34 -5.91 3.96 -3.19
N LYS A 35 -5.04 4.04 -4.18
CA LYS A 35 -4.99 3.05 -5.26
C LYS A 35 -4.29 1.80 -4.73
N ILE A 36 -4.98 0.67 -4.80
CA ILE A 36 -4.49 -0.63 -4.31
C ILE A 36 -4.25 -1.53 -5.52
N PHE A 37 -3.01 -1.95 -5.73
CA PHE A 37 -2.65 -2.91 -6.76
C PHE A 37 -2.34 -4.26 -6.12
N TRP A 38 -3.01 -5.27 -6.63
CA TRP A 38 -2.86 -6.65 -6.21
C TRP A 38 -1.88 -7.36 -7.15
N PHE A 39 -0.98 -8.16 -6.59
CA PHE A 39 -0.13 -9.02 -7.38
C PHE A 39 -0.80 -10.40 -7.55
N ASN A 40 -0.74 -10.95 -8.75
CA ASN A 40 -1.11 -12.34 -8.96
C ASN A 40 0.03 -13.24 -8.49
N GLY A 41 -0.17 -13.92 -7.36
CA GLY A 41 0.87 -14.72 -6.70
C GLY A 41 1.73 -13.93 -5.72
N ARG A 42 2.88 -14.50 -5.34
CA ARG A 42 3.81 -13.89 -4.38
C ARG A 42 4.96 -13.21 -5.11
N LEU A 43 5.36 -12.03 -4.63
CA LEU A 43 6.59 -11.39 -5.07
C LEU A 43 7.78 -12.32 -4.80
N ARG A 44 8.78 -12.29 -5.67
CA ARG A 44 10.01 -13.07 -5.52
C ARG A 44 11.16 -12.15 -5.20
N PHE A 45 12.02 -12.59 -4.28
CA PHE A 45 13.27 -11.90 -3.97
C PHE A 45 14.32 -12.17 -5.06
N ALA A 46 15.46 -11.47 -5.00
CA ALA A 46 16.55 -11.64 -5.96
C ALA A 46 17.10 -13.09 -6.03
N ASN A 47 16.97 -13.86 -4.94
CA ASN A 47 17.31 -15.29 -4.89
C ASN A 47 16.18 -16.21 -5.42
N ASN A 48 15.19 -15.65 -6.10
CA ASN A 48 14.01 -16.32 -6.66
C ASN A 48 13.06 -16.98 -5.64
N GLN A 49 13.31 -16.82 -4.34
CA GLN A 49 12.41 -17.33 -3.29
C GLN A 49 11.16 -16.43 -3.18
N PRO A 50 9.96 -17.01 -3.01
CA PRO A 50 8.75 -16.24 -2.83
C PRO A 50 8.74 -15.54 -1.47
N ALA A 51 8.12 -14.37 -1.39
CA ALA A 51 7.80 -13.73 -0.12
C ALA A 51 6.95 -14.67 0.75
N ASN A 52 7.11 -14.56 2.06
CA ASN A 52 6.35 -15.40 3.01
C ASN A 52 4.86 -15.06 3.06
N PHE A 53 4.46 -13.95 2.44
CA PHE A 53 3.08 -13.47 2.41
C PHE A 53 2.77 -12.85 1.04
N ALA A 54 1.49 -12.80 0.70
CA ALA A 54 1.02 -12.04 -0.46
C ALA A 54 1.21 -10.53 -0.19
N SER A 55 1.60 -9.79 -1.21
CA SER A 55 1.85 -8.35 -1.11
C SER A 55 0.80 -7.55 -1.87
N MET A 56 0.61 -6.30 -1.47
CA MET A 56 -0.17 -5.30 -2.19
C MET A 56 0.62 -4.00 -2.27
N LEU A 57 0.55 -3.33 -3.40
CA LEU A 57 1.12 -2.00 -3.59
C LEU A 57 0.04 -0.96 -3.34
N ILE A 58 0.33 -0.01 -2.48
CA ILE A 58 -0.56 1.09 -2.12
C ILE A 58 0.04 2.37 -2.66
N VAL A 59 -0.76 3.13 -3.40
CA VAL A 59 -0.40 4.46 -3.89
C VAL A 59 -1.41 5.48 -3.38
N LEU A 60 -0.90 6.43 -2.60
CA LEU A 60 -1.62 7.59 -2.10
C LEU A 60 -1.06 8.81 -2.85
N THR A 61 -1.82 9.31 -3.82
CA THR A 61 -1.41 10.49 -4.60
C THR A 61 -1.60 11.75 -3.76
N GLY A 62 -0.60 12.64 -3.79
CA GLY A 62 -0.71 13.96 -3.16
C GLY A 62 -1.93 14.71 -3.67
N ILE A 63 -2.66 15.37 -2.77
CA ILE A 63 -3.71 16.32 -3.16
C ILE A 63 -3.02 17.68 -3.21
N GLU A 64 -2.97 18.27 -4.40
CA GLU A 64 -2.70 19.71 -4.55
C GLU A 64 -4.01 20.43 -4.22
N GLU A 65 -4.01 21.24 -3.16
CA GLU A 65 -5.08 22.19 -2.85
C GLU A 65 -4.93 23.46 -3.70
#